data_AF-A0A2I0LV41-F1
#
_entry.id   AF-A0A2I0LV41-F1
#
_cell.length_a   1.000
_cell.length_b   1.000
_cell.length_c   1.000
_cell.angle_alpha   90.00
_cell.angle_beta   90.00
_cell.angle_gamma   90.00
#
_symmetry.space_group_name_H-M   'P 1'
#
loop_
_entity.id
_entity.type
_entity.pdbx_description
1 polymer ?
#
loop_
_entity_poly.entity_id
_entity_poly.type
_entity_poly.pdbx_seq_one_letter_code
_entity_poly.pdbx_strand_id
1 'polypeptide(L)'
;MVSKKNSALSDPVFSFTAVLAQLQIRCKNNDGLAKGKQTLLQPAQKRRPPLGPAPRLTAARRQHVRWADKRVLSLEKEKEKHKHLLGEKDKEIQNLKDKLKSKNKNSEVSLLQSQLEEKKKEAERREQLLHSLSEEMNRLKCNLSAVTAKCSELENRGSTTQASQDAVTNSTGSMTNLYEVEKQLKDALEKNQQWLLYDQQREAYVRGLLGRIFELEQKSETVSQQESKEFSSEGHLQEEKQKYDQLLLSAKSDLEAERRTITQLRSELNEFKNKYEETQREILSLNALLQSQQSAEMKTLENEIKGEKVQRLKQENETIKGQLREEKKKSEDLVCQVQLLSKSLLKQQEEHSRIALLEQQIQIRTTDFENEKLDRQNLQHQLNKVLKELRKAREQISRLEPLKLQVSGCIESQEDLQAVFEEKLTTYDRSPPLKHSSLLDESFLECPKCQMQYPTSQHRKLVAHIDYCTA
;
A
#
# COMPACT_ATOMS: atom_id res chain seq x y z
N MET A 1 0.92 -11.95 39.04
CA MET A 1 0.07 -12.89 38.29
C MET A 1 0.53 -12.90 36.84
N VAL A 2 1.01 -14.06 36.42
CA VAL A 2 1.64 -14.33 35.13
C VAL A 2 0.57 -14.80 34.16
N SER A 3 0.46 -14.19 32.99
CA SER A 3 -0.07 -14.88 31.80
C SER A 3 0.64 -14.37 30.56
N LYS A 4 1.65 -15.16 30.18
CA LYS A 4 2.25 -15.22 28.85
C LYS A 4 1.17 -15.55 27.81
N LYS A 5 1.18 -14.83 26.69
CA LYS A 5 0.88 -15.41 25.37
C LYS A 5 1.88 -14.86 24.35
N ASN A 6 2.87 -15.69 24.05
CA ASN A 6 3.63 -15.65 22.81
C ASN A 6 2.69 -15.96 21.64
N SER A 7 2.85 -15.31 20.49
CA SER A 7 3.47 -15.94 19.31
C SER A 7 3.24 -15.14 18.02
N ALA A 8 4.35 -14.75 17.39
CA ALA A 8 4.60 -14.70 15.95
C ALA A 8 3.58 -14.02 15.01
N LEU A 9 3.91 -12.82 14.55
CA LEU A 9 3.64 -12.41 13.17
C LEU A 9 4.97 -12.00 12.52
N SER A 10 5.50 -12.93 11.74
CA SER A 10 6.61 -12.74 10.81
C SER A 10 6.09 -12.23 9.46
N ASP A 11 6.75 -11.19 8.99
CA ASP A 11 6.86 -10.63 7.64
C ASP A 11 6.18 -11.33 6.44
N PRO A 12 5.48 -10.57 5.56
CA PRO A 12 5.07 -11.03 4.24
C PRO A 12 6.15 -10.64 3.20
N VAL A 13 7.31 -11.31 3.19
CA VAL A 13 8.35 -11.12 2.15
C VAL A 13 8.58 -12.39 1.30
N PHE A 14 7.79 -13.44 1.50
CA PHE A 14 7.82 -14.65 0.66
C PHE A 14 6.57 -14.78 -0.19
N SER A 15 6.49 -14.05 -1.30
CA SER A 15 5.52 -14.34 -2.35
C SER A 15 6.03 -14.02 -3.76
N PHE A 16 6.96 -13.07 -3.92
CA PHE A 16 7.46 -12.72 -5.25
C PHE A 16 8.52 -13.68 -5.83
N THR A 17 9.30 -14.35 -4.99
CA THR A 17 10.29 -15.36 -5.42
C THR A 17 9.66 -16.68 -5.86
N ALA A 18 8.50 -17.05 -5.30
CA ALA A 18 7.78 -18.27 -5.69
C ALA A 18 7.09 -18.14 -7.07
N VAL A 19 6.62 -16.95 -7.42
CA VAL A 19 5.97 -16.68 -8.73
C VAL A 19 7.02 -16.60 -9.85
N LEU A 20 8.21 -16.06 -9.58
CA LEU A 20 9.32 -16.06 -10.54
C LEU A 20 9.91 -17.46 -10.79
N ALA A 21 9.88 -18.35 -9.79
CA ALA A 21 10.33 -19.74 -9.96
C ALA A 21 9.38 -20.57 -10.84
N GLN A 22 8.06 -20.32 -10.81
CA GLN A 22 7.11 -21.01 -11.69
C GLN A 22 7.15 -20.53 -13.15
N LEU A 23 7.53 -19.27 -13.41
CA LEU A 23 7.71 -18.77 -14.78
C LEU A 23 9.04 -19.19 -15.42
N GLN A 24 10.08 -19.44 -14.61
CA GLN A 24 11.38 -19.93 -15.08
C GLN A 24 11.34 -21.41 -15.54
N ILE A 25 10.42 -22.22 -15.00
CA ILE A 25 10.26 -23.64 -15.39
C ILE A 25 9.54 -23.78 -16.73
N ARG A 26 8.70 -22.80 -17.13
CA ARG A 26 7.95 -22.88 -18.39
C ARG A 26 8.73 -22.38 -19.61
N CYS A 27 9.81 -21.62 -19.41
CA CYS A 27 10.67 -21.13 -20.50
C CYS A 27 11.88 -22.03 -20.83
N LYS A 28 12.17 -23.08 -20.05
CA LYS A 28 13.31 -24.00 -20.31
C LYS A 28 12.97 -25.26 -21.13
N ASN A 29 11.72 -25.45 -21.53
CA ASN A 29 11.28 -26.66 -22.25
C ASN A 29 11.14 -26.51 -23.77
N ASN A 30 11.65 -25.46 -24.40
CA ASN A 30 11.52 -25.26 -25.86
C ASN A 30 12.84 -25.13 -26.63
N ASP A 31 13.99 -25.41 -26.01
CA ASP A 31 15.28 -25.46 -26.71
C ASP A 31 15.81 -26.89 -26.71
N GLY A 32 15.32 -27.71 -27.63
CA GLY A 32 15.82 -29.07 -27.74
C GLY A 32 15.14 -29.95 -28.76
N LEU A 33 15.14 -29.59 -30.05
CA LEU A 33 15.20 -30.58 -31.13
C LEU A 33 15.52 -29.96 -32.50
N ALA A 34 16.76 -29.50 -32.69
CA ALA A 34 17.32 -29.19 -34.00
C ALA A 34 18.66 -29.90 -34.19
N LYS A 35 18.62 -31.23 -34.34
CA LYS A 35 19.69 -32.02 -34.97
C LYS A 35 19.05 -33.11 -35.86
N GLY A 36 18.61 -32.69 -37.03
CA GLY A 36 18.28 -33.60 -38.13
C GLY A 36 19.56 -34.04 -38.82
N LYS A 37 19.97 -35.30 -38.55
CA LYS A 37 21.06 -36.00 -39.25
C LYS A 37 20.75 -36.09 -40.74
N GLN A 38 21.73 -35.76 -41.57
CA GLN A 38 21.84 -36.30 -42.92
C GLN A 38 21.93 -37.83 -42.78
N THR A 39 20.93 -38.54 -43.29
CA THR A 39 21.05 -39.98 -43.52
C THR A 39 20.42 -40.28 -44.87
N LEU A 40 21.33 -40.52 -45.81
CA LEU A 40 21.12 -41.15 -47.09
C LEU A 40 20.39 -42.49 -46.87
N LEU A 41 19.14 -42.59 -47.32
CA LEU A 41 18.47 -43.88 -47.51
C LEU A 41 17.76 -43.87 -48.87
N GLN A 42 18.13 -44.88 -49.65
CA GLN A 42 17.75 -45.15 -51.02
C GLN A 42 16.23 -45.27 -51.25
N PRO A 43 15.76 -45.15 -52.51
CA PRO A 43 14.34 -45.17 -52.82
C PRO A 43 13.81 -46.61 -52.84
N ALA A 44 12.90 -46.92 -51.91
CA ALA A 44 12.11 -48.15 -51.98
C ALA A 44 11.10 -48.03 -53.12
N GLN A 45 11.34 -48.77 -54.21
CA GLN A 45 10.41 -49.01 -55.29
C GLN A 45 9.15 -49.72 -54.77
N LYS A 46 8.11 -48.95 -54.44
CA LYS A 46 6.74 -49.46 -54.34
C LYS A 46 6.02 -49.18 -55.65
N ARG A 47 5.71 -50.27 -56.37
CA ARG A 47 5.01 -50.31 -57.66
C ARG A 47 3.78 -49.39 -57.64
N ARG A 48 3.77 -48.38 -58.52
CA ARG A 48 2.56 -47.63 -58.89
C ARG A 48 1.69 -48.52 -59.80
N PRO A 49 0.37 -48.61 -59.57
CA PRO A 49 -0.58 -49.06 -60.59
C PRO A 49 -0.70 -47.99 -61.70
N PRO A 50 -1.20 -48.35 -62.89
CA PRO A 50 -1.16 -47.49 -64.06
C PRO A 50 -2.03 -46.25 -63.91
N LEU A 51 -1.57 -45.17 -64.55
CA LEU A 51 -2.21 -43.88 -64.68
C LEU A 51 -3.67 -44.01 -65.15
N GLY A 52 -4.62 -43.79 -64.24
CA GLY A 52 -5.95 -43.31 -64.58
C GLY A 52 -5.89 -41.81 -64.92
N PRO A 53 -6.75 -41.31 -65.81
CA PRO A 53 -6.71 -39.91 -66.23
C PRO A 53 -7.02 -38.99 -65.06
N ALA A 54 -6.19 -37.96 -64.87
CA ALA A 54 -6.38 -36.95 -63.83
C ALA A 54 -7.78 -36.30 -63.97
N PRO A 55 -8.54 -36.15 -62.87
CA PRO A 55 -9.85 -35.53 -62.93
C PRO A 55 -9.66 -34.06 -63.28
N ARG A 56 -10.26 -33.61 -64.39
CA ARG A 56 -10.31 -32.19 -64.78
C ARG A 56 -10.93 -31.40 -63.63
N LEU A 57 -10.11 -30.59 -62.94
CA LEU A 57 -10.57 -29.67 -61.92
C LEU A 57 -11.68 -28.78 -62.51
N THR A 58 -12.82 -28.72 -61.82
CA THR A 58 -13.92 -27.81 -62.18
C THR A 58 -13.39 -26.37 -62.22
N ALA A 59 -13.94 -25.54 -63.11
CA ALA A 59 -13.48 -24.16 -63.29
C ALA A 59 -13.52 -23.35 -61.97
N ALA A 60 -14.51 -23.61 -61.12
CA ALA A 60 -14.65 -23.03 -59.78
C ALA A 60 -13.47 -23.39 -58.85
N ARG A 61 -13.02 -24.65 -58.85
CA ARG A 61 -11.88 -25.08 -58.03
C ARG A 61 -10.57 -24.44 -58.49
N ARG A 62 -10.40 -24.22 -59.80
CA ARG A 62 -9.24 -23.48 -60.36
C ARG A 62 -9.27 -21.99 -59.99
N GLN A 63 -10.44 -21.36 -59.96
CA GLN A 63 -10.58 -19.99 -59.49
C GLN A 63 -10.28 -19.86 -58.00
N HIS A 64 -10.78 -20.79 -57.18
CA HIS A 64 -10.52 -20.81 -55.74
C HIS A 64 -9.04 -21.00 -55.42
N VAL A 65 -8.36 -21.93 -56.11
CA VAL A 65 -6.90 -22.11 -55.97
C VAL A 65 -6.14 -20.83 -56.33
N ARG A 66 -6.47 -20.19 -57.47
CA ARG A 66 -5.83 -18.92 -57.86
C ARG A 66 -6.07 -17.78 -56.86
N TRP A 67 -7.25 -17.72 -56.25
CA TRP A 67 -7.54 -16.73 -55.20
C TRP A 67 -6.73 -17.02 -53.93
N ALA A 68 -6.65 -18.29 -53.52
CA ALA A 68 -5.83 -18.72 -52.39
C ALA A 68 -4.34 -18.41 -52.63
N ASP A 69 -3.80 -18.69 -53.82
CA ASP A 69 -2.41 -18.38 -54.17
C ASP A 69 -2.13 -16.87 -54.10
N LYS A 70 -3.04 -16.03 -54.62
CA LYS A 70 -2.92 -14.56 -54.51
C LYS A 70 -2.98 -14.09 -53.06
N ARG A 71 -3.82 -14.72 -52.23
CA ARG A 71 -3.93 -14.40 -50.80
C ARG A 71 -2.66 -14.79 -50.05
N VAL A 72 -2.11 -15.96 -50.32
CA VAL A 72 -0.84 -16.45 -49.76
C VAL A 72 0.30 -15.51 -50.15
N LEU A 73 0.44 -15.15 -51.43
CA LEU A 73 1.47 -14.21 -51.89
C LEU A 73 1.37 -12.84 -51.20
N SER A 74 0.15 -12.35 -50.98
CA SER A 74 -0.08 -11.07 -50.27
C SER A 74 0.36 -11.15 -48.81
N LEU A 75 0.03 -12.26 -48.12
CA LEU A 75 0.44 -12.51 -46.74
C LEU A 75 1.96 -12.72 -46.61
N GLU A 76 2.59 -13.39 -47.57
CA GLU A 76 4.05 -13.56 -47.61
C GLU A 76 4.77 -12.22 -47.75
N LYS A 77 4.26 -11.33 -48.62
CA LYS A 77 4.80 -9.98 -48.77
C LYS A 77 4.65 -9.16 -47.49
N GLU A 78 3.53 -9.27 -46.80
CA GLU A 78 3.29 -8.60 -45.52
C GLU A 78 4.19 -9.15 -44.40
N LYS A 79 4.36 -10.48 -44.35
CA LYS A 79 5.30 -11.14 -43.43
C LYS A 79 6.73 -10.65 -43.62
N GLU A 80 7.21 -10.52 -44.86
CA GLU A 80 8.57 -10.05 -45.13
C GLU A 80 8.74 -8.57 -44.73
N LYS A 81 7.71 -7.73 -44.91
CA LYS A 81 7.70 -6.35 -44.40
C LYS A 81 7.82 -6.30 -42.87
N HIS A 82 7.01 -7.09 -42.16
CA HIS A 82 7.07 -7.14 -40.69
C HIS A 82 8.43 -7.64 -40.19
N LYS A 83 9.01 -8.63 -40.88
CA LYS A 83 10.36 -9.13 -40.56
C LYS A 83 11.43 -8.06 -40.74
N HIS A 84 11.35 -7.24 -41.80
CA HIS A 84 12.27 -6.11 -41.98
C HIS A 84 12.12 -5.08 -40.86
N LEU A 85 10.87 -4.69 -40.53
CA LEU A 85 10.59 -3.72 -39.47
C LEU A 85 11.08 -4.20 -38.10
N LEU A 86 10.89 -5.48 -37.78
CA LEU A 86 11.43 -6.08 -36.56
C LEU A 86 12.96 -6.00 -36.53
N GLY A 87 13.63 -6.31 -37.64
CA GLY A 87 15.08 -6.19 -37.75
C GLY A 87 15.58 -4.75 -37.58
N GLU A 88 14.83 -3.74 -38.03
CA GLU A 88 15.16 -2.33 -37.79
C GLU A 88 14.97 -1.95 -36.31
N LYS A 89 13.88 -2.42 -35.68
CA LYS A 89 13.61 -2.19 -34.26
C LYS A 89 14.63 -2.87 -33.35
N ASP A 90 15.09 -4.06 -33.71
CA ASP A 90 16.15 -4.75 -32.98
C ASP A 90 17.48 -3.98 -33.06
N LYS A 91 17.81 -3.39 -34.22
CA LYS A 91 18.99 -2.52 -34.36
C LYS A 91 18.85 -1.24 -33.53
N GLU A 92 17.67 -0.63 -33.49
CA GLU A 92 17.39 0.56 -32.66
C GLU A 92 17.55 0.24 -31.17
N ILE A 93 16.99 -0.88 -30.71
CA ILE A 93 17.14 -1.38 -29.34
C ILE A 93 18.62 -1.62 -29.02
N GLN A 94 19.37 -2.23 -29.93
CA GLN A 94 20.80 -2.48 -29.72
C GLN A 94 21.60 -1.17 -29.59
N ASN A 95 21.35 -0.19 -30.46
CA ASN A 95 21.96 1.14 -30.35
C ASN A 95 21.65 1.85 -29.03
N LEU A 96 20.39 1.79 -28.56
CA LEU A 96 20.02 2.37 -27.26
C LEU A 96 20.72 1.67 -26.10
N LYS A 97 20.85 0.34 -26.15
CA LYS A 97 21.60 -0.44 -25.16
C LYS A 97 23.07 -0.04 -25.13
N ASP A 98 23.70 0.10 -26.29
CA ASP A 98 25.11 0.49 -26.38
C ASP A 98 25.34 1.93 -25.90
N LYS A 99 24.40 2.84 -26.18
CA LYS A 99 24.41 4.23 -25.66
C LYS A 99 24.24 4.29 -24.14
N LEU A 100 23.38 3.45 -23.56
CA LEU A 100 23.26 3.32 -22.11
C LEU A 100 24.52 2.74 -21.50
N LYS A 101 25.11 1.72 -22.14
CA LYS A 101 26.33 1.07 -21.66
C LYS A 101 27.53 2.00 -21.73
N SER A 102 27.63 2.86 -22.75
CA SER A 102 28.67 3.89 -22.81
C SER A 102 28.41 5.01 -21.80
N LYS A 103 27.16 5.46 -21.63
CA LYS A 103 26.81 6.46 -20.62
C LYS A 103 27.05 5.97 -19.17
N ASN A 104 26.84 4.68 -18.90
CA ASN A 104 27.14 4.09 -17.60
C ASN A 104 28.64 3.83 -17.38
N LYS A 105 29.42 3.77 -18.46
CA LYS A 105 30.90 3.80 -18.43
C LYS A 105 31.45 5.23 -18.35
N ASN A 106 30.63 6.26 -18.51
CA ASN A 106 31.08 7.63 -18.34
C ASN A 106 31.38 7.86 -16.86
N SER A 107 32.56 8.42 -16.64
CA SER A 107 33.25 8.66 -15.37
C SER A 107 32.41 9.29 -14.26
N GLU A 108 31.29 9.93 -14.57
CA GLU A 108 30.47 10.66 -13.60
C GLU A 108 29.85 9.75 -12.54
N VAL A 109 29.29 8.59 -12.91
CA VAL A 109 28.71 7.64 -11.93
C VAL A 109 29.82 7.05 -11.05
N SER A 110 30.96 6.68 -11.63
CA SER A 110 32.11 6.17 -10.88
C SER A 110 32.77 7.26 -10.01
N LEU A 111 32.77 8.52 -10.46
CA LEU A 111 33.25 9.68 -9.69
C LEU A 111 32.34 9.94 -8.49
N LEU A 112 31.02 9.96 -8.69
CA LEU A 112 30.05 10.12 -7.60
C LEU A 112 30.14 8.97 -6.59
N GLN A 113 30.32 7.72 -7.05
CA GLN A 113 30.57 6.58 -6.17
C GLN A 113 31.86 6.75 -5.34
N SER A 114 32.93 7.23 -5.97
CA SER A 114 34.22 7.46 -5.28
C SER A 114 34.10 8.60 -4.25
N GLN A 115 33.41 9.68 -4.60
CA GLN A 115 33.12 10.80 -3.69
C GLN A 115 32.26 10.36 -2.50
N LEU A 116 31.28 9.48 -2.73
CA LEU A 116 30.41 8.97 -1.67
C LEU A 116 31.16 8.08 -0.69
N GLU A 117 32.06 7.22 -1.18
CA GLU A 117 32.96 6.43 -0.34
C GLU A 117 33.96 7.28 0.45
N GLU A 118 34.48 8.35 -0.15
CA GLU A 118 35.34 9.30 0.55
C GLU A 118 34.58 10.04 1.67
N LYS A 119 33.37 10.53 1.38
CA LYS A 119 32.51 11.20 2.38
C LYS A 119 32.13 10.27 3.53
N LYS A 120 31.92 8.98 3.24
CA LYS A 120 31.67 7.96 4.27
C LYS A 120 32.88 7.77 5.19
N LYS A 121 34.08 7.56 4.63
CA LYS A 121 35.32 7.43 5.41
C LYS A 121 35.60 8.68 6.26
N GLU A 122 35.31 9.85 5.71
CA GLU A 122 35.46 11.11 6.43
C GLU A 122 34.46 11.26 7.59
N ALA A 123 33.22 10.79 7.42
CA ALA A 123 32.25 10.73 8.51
C ALA A 123 32.72 9.80 9.65
N GLU A 124 33.25 8.62 9.29
CA GLU A 124 33.81 7.66 10.26
C GLU A 124 34.98 8.28 11.05
N ARG A 125 35.86 9.06 10.41
CA ARG A 125 36.94 9.78 11.11
C ARG A 125 36.42 10.84 12.09
N ARG A 126 35.39 11.59 11.70
CA ARG A 126 34.75 12.58 12.58
C ARG A 126 34.11 11.92 13.79
N GLU A 127 33.45 10.78 13.59
CA GLU A 127 32.83 10.01 14.67
C GLU A 127 33.88 9.48 15.66
N GLN A 128 35.01 8.95 15.16
CA GLN A 128 36.13 8.53 16.00
C GLN A 128 36.72 9.69 16.82
N LEU A 129 36.86 10.88 16.21
CA LEU A 129 37.33 12.07 16.92
C LEU A 129 36.35 12.49 18.02
N LEU A 130 35.04 12.48 17.74
CA LEU A 130 34.02 12.79 18.74
C LEU A 130 34.04 11.78 19.90
N HIS A 131 34.25 10.50 19.63
CA HIS A 131 34.39 9.47 20.66
C HIS A 131 35.60 9.78 21.57
N SER A 132 36.77 10.06 20.99
CA SER A 132 37.98 10.40 21.74
C SER A 132 37.83 11.69 22.56
N LEU A 133 37.20 12.73 22.01
CA LEU A 133 36.92 13.97 22.74
C LEU A 133 35.94 13.75 23.89
N SER A 134 34.94 12.89 23.71
CA SER A 134 33.99 12.52 24.77
C SER A 134 34.69 11.77 25.91
N GLU A 135 35.60 10.85 25.59
CA GLU A 135 36.43 10.15 26.59
C GLU A 135 37.31 11.11 27.38
N GLU A 136 38.00 12.05 26.72
CA GLU A 136 38.81 13.06 27.41
C GLU A 136 37.96 14.01 28.27
N MET A 137 36.79 14.42 27.79
CA MET A 137 35.84 15.21 28.57
C MET A 137 35.40 14.48 29.84
N ASN A 138 35.08 13.18 29.73
CA ASN A 138 34.72 12.35 30.88
C ASN A 138 35.89 12.19 31.85
N ARG A 139 37.12 12.00 31.35
CA ARG A 139 38.32 11.93 32.18
C ARG A 139 38.56 13.23 32.94
N LEU A 140 38.43 14.38 32.27
CA LEU A 140 38.55 15.69 32.91
C LEU A 140 37.46 15.92 33.95
N LYS A 141 36.22 15.50 33.68
CA LYS A 141 35.11 15.57 34.64
C LYS A 141 35.39 14.74 35.90
N CYS A 142 35.90 13.52 35.74
CA CYS A 142 36.34 12.69 36.87
C CYS A 142 37.46 13.35 37.66
N ASN A 143 38.47 13.90 36.98
CA ASN A 143 39.58 14.61 37.63
C ASN A 143 39.10 15.84 38.40
N LEU A 144 38.20 16.64 37.81
CA LEU A 144 37.57 17.77 38.48
C LEU A 144 36.82 17.31 39.73
N SER A 145 35.99 16.26 39.64
CA SER A 145 35.29 15.74 40.81
C SER A 145 36.23 15.27 41.92
N ALA A 146 37.38 14.66 41.57
CA ALA A 146 38.40 14.24 42.52
C ALA A 146 39.11 15.45 43.16
N VAL A 147 39.41 16.50 42.39
CA VAL A 147 40.00 17.74 42.92
C VAL A 147 39.00 18.46 43.82
N THR A 148 37.74 18.57 43.40
CA THR A 148 36.67 19.16 44.20
C THR A 148 36.49 18.41 45.52
N ALA A 149 36.48 17.07 45.50
CA ALA A 149 36.43 16.27 46.73
C ALA A 149 37.61 16.56 47.67
N LYS A 150 38.84 16.63 47.13
CA LYS A 150 40.04 17.01 47.91
C LYS A 150 39.96 18.42 48.48
N CYS A 151 39.45 19.39 47.71
CA CYS A 151 39.21 20.75 48.20
C CYS A 151 38.21 20.75 49.36
N SER A 152 37.10 20.02 49.24
CA SER A 152 36.12 19.89 50.32
C SER A 152 36.69 19.19 51.55
N GLU A 153 37.54 18.17 51.39
CA GLU A 153 38.26 17.53 52.51
C GLU A 153 39.20 18.50 53.23
N LEU A 154 39.95 19.31 52.48
CA LEU A 154 40.85 20.32 53.05
C LEU A 154 40.07 21.45 53.74
N GLU A 155 38.96 21.88 53.17
CA GLU A 155 38.06 22.88 53.76
C GLU A 155 37.42 22.36 55.05
N ASN A 156 37.01 21.09 55.09
CA ASN A 156 36.52 20.44 56.31
C ASN A 156 37.62 20.28 57.37
N ARG A 157 38.88 20.00 56.98
CA ARG A 157 40.03 20.00 57.90
C ARG A 157 40.35 21.40 58.43
N GLY A 158 40.27 22.44 57.59
CA GLY A 158 40.40 23.84 58.01
C GLY A 158 39.31 24.25 59.01
N SER A 159 38.06 23.86 58.73
CA SER A 159 36.91 24.11 59.61
C SER A 159 36.99 23.31 60.93
N THR A 160 37.54 22.10 60.91
CA THR A 160 37.80 21.28 62.12
C THR A 160 38.91 21.85 62.99
N THR A 161 39.82 22.66 62.44
CA THR A 161 40.88 23.33 63.20
C THR A 161 40.35 24.58 63.93
N GLN A 162 39.20 25.12 63.51
CA GLN A 162 38.57 26.30 64.10
C GLN A 162 37.41 25.94 65.05
N ALA A 163 36.87 24.72 64.95
CA ALA A 163 35.80 24.20 65.83
C ALA A 163 36.30 23.38 67.04
N SER A 164 37.62 23.28 67.25
CA SER A 164 38.22 22.59 68.42
C SER A 164 38.64 23.53 69.56
N GLN A 165 38.42 24.84 69.41
CA GLN A 165 38.35 25.81 70.50
C GLN A 165 36.88 26.13 70.75
N ASP A 166 36.19 25.30 71.53
CA ASP A 166 35.01 25.64 72.34
C ASP A 166 34.17 24.39 72.64
N ALA A 167 34.73 23.47 73.42
CA ALA A 167 33.95 22.52 74.20
C ALA A 167 34.73 22.13 75.46
N VAL A 168 34.43 22.86 76.52
CA VAL A 168 34.94 22.78 77.87
C VAL A 168 34.51 21.46 78.54
N THR A 169 35.45 20.83 79.24
CA THR A 169 35.31 19.99 80.45
C THR A 169 34.66 18.61 80.38
N ASN A 170 35.48 17.56 80.56
CA ASN A 170 35.64 16.82 81.83
C ASN A 170 35.93 15.32 81.61
N SER A 171 36.86 14.84 82.44
CA SER A 171 36.88 13.51 83.08
C SER A 171 38.12 12.65 82.78
N THR A 172 39.09 12.81 83.68
CA THR A 172 39.92 11.74 84.28
C THR A 172 40.77 10.85 83.36
N GLY A 173 42.07 11.16 83.34
CA GLY A 173 43.17 10.39 82.74
C GLY A 173 44.11 11.37 82.03
N SER A 174 45.42 11.46 82.25
CA SER A 174 46.43 10.60 82.84
C SER A 174 47.62 11.55 83.15
N MET A 175 48.50 11.17 84.07
CA MET A 175 49.75 11.85 84.48
C MET A 175 50.60 12.40 83.31
N THR A 176 50.40 11.88 82.12
CA THR A 176 50.95 12.32 80.83
C THR A 176 50.64 13.80 80.48
N ASN A 177 49.44 14.30 80.77
CA ASN A 177 49.02 15.66 80.37
C ASN A 177 49.74 16.76 81.17
N LEU A 178 50.02 16.51 82.46
CA LEU A 178 50.82 17.42 83.30
C LEU A 178 52.29 17.44 82.86
N TYR A 179 52.83 16.27 82.49
CA TYR A 179 54.19 16.15 81.96
C TYR A 179 54.35 16.85 80.60
N GLU A 180 53.36 16.75 79.71
CA GLU A 180 53.35 17.48 78.44
C GLU A 180 53.37 19.00 78.65
N VAL A 181 52.56 19.52 79.59
CA VAL A 181 52.53 20.95 79.91
C VAL A 181 53.83 21.41 80.57
N GLU A 182 54.40 20.63 81.49
CA GLU A 182 55.69 20.94 82.10
C GLU A 182 56.83 20.94 81.07
N LYS A 183 56.78 20.01 80.10
CA LYS A 183 57.71 19.94 78.97
C LYS A 183 57.58 21.15 78.05
N GLN A 184 56.35 21.55 77.72
CA GLN A 184 56.09 22.76 76.91
C GLN A 184 56.55 24.03 77.63
N LEU A 185 56.38 24.10 78.96
CA LEU A 185 56.85 25.22 79.76
C LEU A 185 58.39 25.30 79.77
N LYS A 186 59.08 24.17 79.91
CA LYS A 186 60.55 24.11 79.82
C LYS A 186 61.05 24.53 78.44
N ASP A 187 60.41 24.05 77.37
CA ASP A 187 60.75 24.44 75.99
C ASP A 187 60.50 25.95 75.74
N ALA A 188 59.41 26.50 76.28
CA ALA A 188 59.13 27.94 76.20
C ALA A 188 60.15 28.77 76.98
N LEU A 189 60.56 28.34 78.18
CA LEU A 189 61.58 29.01 78.97
C LEU A 189 62.95 28.95 78.29
N GLU A 190 63.32 27.80 77.72
CA GLU A 190 64.57 27.65 76.97
C GLU A 190 64.60 28.55 75.73
N LYS A 191 63.50 28.60 74.97
CA LYS A 191 63.37 29.51 73.82
C LYS A 191 63.42 30.97 74.24
N ASN A 192 62.82 31.34 75.37
CA ASN A 192 62.94 32.70 75.90
C ASN A 192 64.39 33.04 76.29
N GLN A 193 65.11 32.10 76.88
CA GLN A 193 66.54 32.28 77.19
C GLN A 193 67.36 32.48 75.91
N GLN A 194 67.10 31.68 74.87
CA GLN A 194 67.74 31.80 73.56
C GLN A 194 67.42 33.14 72.90
N TRP A 195 66.16 33.61 72.97
CA TRP A 195 65.77 34.92 72.47
C TRP A 195 66.47 36.06 73.20
N LEU A 196 66.63 35.96 74.52
CA LEU A 196 67.35 36.97 75.29
C LEU A 196 68.83 37.05 74.90
N LEU A 197 69.48 35.89 74.71
CA LEU A 197 70.87 35.85 74.24
C LEU A 197 71.01 36.41 72.82
N TYR A 198 70.08 36.07 71.93
CA TYR A 198 70.03 36.63 70.58
C TYR A 198 69.85 38.15 70.61
N ASP A 199 68.97 38.66 71.47
CA ASP A 199 68.72 40.09 71.64
C ASP A 199 69.98 40.82 72.13
N GLN A 200 70.66 40.28 73.14
CA GLN A 200 71.93 40.82 73.63
C GLN A 200 73.03 40.80 72.54
N GLN A 201 73.12 39.73 71.75
CA GLN A 201 74.07 39.64 70.65
C GLN A 201 73.75 40.66 69.55
N ARG A 202 72.45 40.82 69.21
CA ARG A 202 71.99 41.84 68.26
C ARG A 202 72.33 43.23 68.76
N GLU A 203 72.09 43.53 70.04
CA GLU A 203 72.45 44.81 70.62
C GLU A 203 73.96 45.05 70.59
N ALA A 204 74.78 44.06 70.95
CA ALA A 204 76.23 44.17 70.89
C ALA A 204 76.72 44.42 69.45
N TYR A 205 76.13 43.73 68.47
CA TYR A 205 76.43 43.93 67.05
C TYR A 205 76.05 45.33 66.56
N VAL A 206 74.86 45.81 66.93
CA VAL A 206 74.42 47.18 66.59
C VAL A 206 75.33 48.21 67.25
N ARG A 207 75.70 48.04 68.52
CA ARG A 207 76.66 48.93 69.19
C ARG A 207 78.03 48.91 68.50
N GLY A 208 78.49 47.74 68.04
CA GLY A 208 79.71 47.60 67.24
C GLY A 208 79.63 48.29 65.88
N LEU A 209 78.49 48.15 65.17
CA LEU A 209 78.24 48.86 63.92
C LEU A 209 78.23 50.37 64.13
N LEU A 210 77.56 50.86 65.18
CA LEU A 210 77.55 52.29 65.51
C LEU A 210 78.96 52.81 65.82
N GLY A 211 79.76 52.06 66.57
CA GLY A 211 81.18 52.40 66.79
C GLY A 211 81.98 52.44 65.49
N ARG A 212 81.75 51.49 64.58
CA ARG A 212 82.43 51.47 63.27
C ARG A 212 81.99 52.62 62.36
N ILE A 213 80.70 52.94 62.35
CA ILE A 213 80.16 54.10 61.64
C ILE A 213 80.84 55.37 62.18
N PHE A 214 80.89 55.54 63.49
CA PHE A 214 81.55 56.68 64.12
C PHE A 214 83.05 56.78 63.75
N GLU A 215 83.79 55.67 63.75
CA GLU A 215 85.18 55.64 63.29
C GLU A 215 85.33 56.04 61.82
N LEU A 216 84.42 55.57 60.96
CA LEU A 216 84.43 55.87 59.52
C LEU A 216 84.04 57.32 59.25
N GLU A 217 83.07 57.86 60.00
CA GLU A 217 82.69 59.28 59.95
C GLU A 217 83.87 60.17 60.35
N GLN A 218 84.55 59.85 61.46
CA GLN A 218 85.76 60.58 61.85
C GLN A 218 86.85 60.52 60.78
N LYS A 219 87.08 59.34 60.18
CA LYS A 219 88.03 59.19 59.07
C LYS A 219 87.61 60.00 57.85
N SER A 220 86.33 59.96 57.48
CA SER A 220 85.76 60.77 56.40
C SER A 220 85.95 62.26 56.65
N GLU A 221 85.80 62.71 57.89
CA GLU A 221 85.97 64.11 58.26
C GLU A 221 87.44 64.53 58.23
N THR A 222 88.37 63.65 58.64
CA THR A 222 89.81 63.89 58.45
C THR A 222 90.23 63.86 56.98
N VAL A 223 89.62 63.01 56.15
CA VAL A 223 89.86 62.95 54.70
C VAL A 223 89.27 64.20 54.02
N SER A 224 88.09 64.66 54.41
CA SER A 224 87.48 65.91 53.92
C SER A 224 88.33 67.15 54.26
N GLN A 225 88.94 67.18 55.45
CA GLN A 225 89.92 68.22 55.79
C GLN A 225 91.21 68.13 54.95
N GLN A 226 91.59 66.93 54.50
CA GLN A 226 92.77 66.69 53.66
C GLN A 226 92.49 66.96 52.16
N GLU A 227 91.25 66.75 51.70
CA GLU A 227 90.78 67.03 50.33
C GLU A 227 90.61 68.53 50.03
N SER A 228 90.57 69.39 51.05
CA SER A 228 90.67 70.85 50.86
C SER A 228 92.03 71.31 50.29
N LYS A 229 92.99 70.39 50.10
CA LYS A 229 94.30 70.65 49.49
C LYS A 229 94.57 69.96 48.14
N GLU A 230 93.66 69.15 47.61
CA GLU A 230 93.81 68.49 46.29
C GLU A 230 92.60 68.74 45.39
N PHE A 231 92.45 69.99 44.95
CA PHE A 231 91.46 70.38 43.95
C PHE A 231 91.96 69.98 42.54
N SER A 232 91.62 68.77 42.09
CA SER A 232 91.76 68.39 40.67
C SER A 232 90.70 67.40 40.13
N SER A 233 89.64 67.06 40.88
CA SER A 233 88.68 66.00 40.49
C SER A 233 87.24 66.49 40.17
N GLU A 234 86.96 67.80 40.23
CA GLU A 234 85.61 68.36 40.00
C GLU A 234 85.04 68.08 38.59
N GLY A 235 85.90 67.97 37.57
CA GLY A 235 85.49 67.74 36.18
C GLY A 235 84.90 66.34 35.92
N HIS A 236 85.42 65.31 36.60
CA HIS A 236 85.00 63.92 36.39
C HIS A 236 83.56 63.67 36.87
N LEU A 237 83.17 64.26 38.00
CA LEU A 237 81.82 64.13 38.56
C LEU A 237 80.75 64.85 37.71
N GLN A 238 81.11 65.97 37.07
CA GLN A 238 80.21 66.74 36.22
C GLN A 238 79.93 66.04 34.87
N GLU A 239 80.96 65.44 34.25
CA GLU A 239 80.82 64.64 33.02
C GLU A 239 80.00 63.38 33.27
N GLU A 240 80.19 62.72 34.40
CA GLU A 240 79.44 61.52 34.76
C GLU A 240 77.94 61.83 34.96
N LYS A 241 77.63 62.94 35.64
CA LYS A 241 76.25 63.43 35.79
C LYS A 241 75.58 63.72 34.44
N GLN A 242 76.28 64.39 33.52
CA GLN A 242 75.76 64.66 32.17
C GLN A 242 75.49 63.37 31.39
N LYS A 243 76.34 62.36 31.54
CA LYS A 243 76.15 61.04 30.92
C LYS A 243 74.91 60.34 31.45
N TYR A 244 74.67 60.36 32.76
CA TYR A 244 73.45 59.81 33.36
C TYR A 244 72.20 60.56 32.90
N ASP A 245 72.23 61.89 32.88
CA ASP A 245 71.10 62.71 32.41
C ASP A 245 70.76 62.42 30.94
N GLN A 246 71.78 62.27 30.09
CA GLN A 246 71.59 61.91 28.68
C GLN A 246 70.99 60.50 28.51
N LEU A 247 71.43 59.53 29.31
CA LEU A 247 70.91 58.16 29.30
C LEU A 247 69.45 58.11 29.78
N LEU A 248 69.11 58.92 30.78
CA LEU A 248 67.76 59.05 31.33
C LEU A 248 66.81 59.74 30.34
N LEU A 249 67.30 60.74 29.60
CA LEU A 249 66.59 61.36 28.48
C LEU A 249 66.34 60.37 27.34
N SER A 250 67.33 59.57 26.95
CA SER A 250 67.16 58.51 25.94
C SER A 250 66.09 57.51 26.38
N ALA A 251 66.21 56.97 27.61
CA ALA A 251 65.25 56.00 28.14
C ALA A 251 63.82 56.56 28.21
N LYS A 252 63.66 57.85 28.53
CA LYS A 252 62.35 58.53 28.48
C LYS A 252 61.79 58.62 27.06
N SER A 253 62.62 59.01 26.10
CA SER A 253 62.23 59.07 24.68
C SER A 253 61.83 57.68 24.15
N ASP A 254 62.60 56.65 24.50
CA ASP A 254 62.32 55.26 24.10
C ASP A 254 61.02 54.76 24.73
N LEU A 255 60.80 55.03 26.02
CA LEU A 255 59.54 54.70 26.71
C LEU A 255 58.34 55.40 26.05
N GLU A 256 58.48 56.67 25.64
CA GLU A 256 57.42 57.38 24.93
C GLU A 256 57.17 56.80 23.54
N ALA A 257 58.21 56.40 22.81
CA ALA A 257 58.08 55.72 21.53
C ALA A 257 57.32 54.39 21.69
N GLU A 258 57.68 53.58 22.69
CA GLU A 258 56.99 52.33 23.01
C GLU A 258 55.53 52.56 23.44
N ARG A 259 55.24 53.64 24.16
CA ARG A 259 53.84 54.00 24.49
C ARG A 259 53.03 54.33 23.25
N ARG A 260 53.62 55.00 22.26
CA ARG A 260 52.97 55.32 20.98
C ARG A 260 52.72 54.04 20.16
N THR A 261 53.71 53.14 20.06
CA THR A 261 53.56 51.86 19.36
C THR A 261 52.49 50.98 20.01
N ILE A 262 52.48 50.88 21.34
CA ILE A 262 51.44 50.14 22.09
C ILE A 262 50.05 50.73 21.81
N THR A 263 49.92 52.05 21.77
CA THR A 263 48.63 52.70 21.50
C THR A 263 48.14 52.41 20.08
N GLN A 264 49.04 52.46 19.09
CA GLN A 264 48.74 52.12 17.70
C GLN A 264 48.33 50.65 17.54
N LEU A 265 49.09 49.72 18.10
CA LEU A 265 48.77 48.29 18.05
C LEU A 265 47.43 47.97 18.72
N ARG A 266 47.09 48.70 19.80
CA ARG A 266 45.78 48.58 20.45
C ARG A 266 44.64 49.04 19.55
N SER A 267 44.80 50.15 18.81
CA SER A 267 43.78 50.59 17.85
C SER A 267 43.63 49.60 16.70
N GLU A 268 44.73 49.10 16.14
CA GLU A 268 44.71 48.09 15.07
C GLU A 268 44.03 46.80 15.52
N LEU A 269 44.36 46.30 16.73
CA LEU A 269 43.72 45.11 17.30
C LEU A 269 42.21 45.32 17.47
N ASN A 270 41.78 46.51 17.90
CA ASN A 270 40.37 46.83 18.05
C ASN A 270 39.64 46.89 16.69
N GLU A 271 40.27 47.43 15.65
CA GLU A 271 39.72 47.41 14.30
C GLU A 271 39.57 45.98 13.75
N PHE A 272 40.57 45.12 13.94
CA PHE A 272 40.48 43.71 13.54
C PHE A 272 39.37 42.98 14.30
N LYS A 273 39.22 43.24 15.60
CA LYS A 273 38.14 42.67 16.40
C LYS A 273 36.76 43.08 15.86
N ASN A 274 36.56 44.37 15.57
CA ASN A 274 35.30 44.87 15.03
C ASN A 274 34.98 44.25 13.66
N LYS A 275 35.98 44.13 12.77
CA LYS A 275 35.83 43.47 11.46
C LYS A 275 35.47 41.99 11.60
N TYR A 276 36.07 41.30 12.57
CA TYR A 276 35.74 39.90 12.86
C TYR A 276 34.29 39.77 13.36
N GLU A 277 33.86 40.62 14.30
CA GLU A 277 32.49 40.62 14.80
C GLU A 277 31.46 40.96 13.71
N GLU A 278 31.80 41.84 12.78
CA GLU A 278 30.96 42.16 11.62
C GLU A 278 30.83 40.97 10.65
N THR A 279 31.95 40.36 10.26
CA THR A 279 31.93 39.17 9.39
C THR A 279 31.22 38.00 10.06
N GLN A 280 31.35 37.83 11.38
CA GLN A 280 30.59 36.82 12.13
C GLN A 280 29.08 37.08 12.08
N ARG A 281 28.64 38.34 12.21
CA ARG A 281 27.22 38.73 12.08
C ARG A 281 26.70 38.49 10.66
N GLU A 282 27.50 38.81 9.63
CA GLU A 282 27.14 38.55 8.24
C GLU A 282 26.97 37.05 7.96
N ILE A 283 27.90 36.22 8.44
CA ILE A 283 27.81 34.76 8.31
C ILE A 283 26.53 34.23 8.96
N LEU A 284 26.18 34.71 10.15
CA LEU A 284 24.93 34.31 10.82
C LEU A 284 23.68 34.74 10.02
N SER A 285 23.68 35.96 9.50
CA SER A 285 22.59 36.48 8.65
C SER A 285 22.42 35.65 7.37
N LEU A 286 23.52 35.38 6.66
CA LEU A 286 23.52 34.56 5.45
C LEU A 286 23.08 33.11 5.73
N ASN A 287 23.52 32.53 6.85
CA ASN A 287 23.08 31.20 7.26
C ASN A 287 21.56 31.17 7.56
N ALA A 288 21.02 32.18 8.23
CA ALA A 288 19.59 32.27 8.48
C ALA A 288 18.79 32.40 7.17
N LEU A 289 19.29 33.21 6.22
CA LEU A 289 18.67 33.35 4.91
C LEU A 289 18.70 32.03 4.12
N LEU A 290 19.84 31.34 4.11
CA LEU A 290 20.00 30.05 3.44
C LEU A 290 19.07 28.99 4.02
N GLN A 291 18.95 28.91 5.35
CA GLN A 291 18.02 28.00 6.02
C GLN A 291 16.57 28.32 5.67
N SER A 292 16.20 29.60 5.64
CA SER A 292 14.87 30.04 5.24
C SER A 292 14.57 29.66 3.78
N GLN A 293 15.53 29.85 2.88
CA GLN A 293 15.40 29.49 1.47
C GLN A 293 15.26 27.97 1.30
N GLN A 294 16.13 27.17 1.93
CA GLN A 294 16.04 25.70 1.91
C GLN A 294 14.69 25.20 2.46
N SER A 295 14.17 25.83 3.52
CA SER A 295 12.86 25.50 4.06
C SER A 295 11.73 25.85 3.09
N ALA A 296 11.82 26.99 2.40
CA ALA A 296 10.83 27.39 1.40
C ALA A 296 10.84 26.44 0.19
N GLU A 297 12.03 26.08 -0.33
CA GLU A 297 12.21 25.14 -1.44
C GLU A 297 11.71 23.73 -1.09
N MET A 298 11.98 23.25 0.14
CA MET A 298 11.43 21.99 0.63
C MET A 298 9.90 22.02 0.69
N LYS A 299 9.30 23.12 1.17
CA LYS A 299 7.85 23.26 1.22
C LYS A 299 7.22 23.31 -0.18
N THR A 300 7.85 24.00 -1.14
CA THR A 300 7.34 24.03 -2.52
C THR A 300 7.38 22.66 -3.15
N LEU A 301 8.50 21.93 -3.02
CA LEU A 301 8.62 20.57 -3.54
C LEU A 301 7.63 19.61 -2.87
N GLU A 302 7.45 19.72 -1.55
CA GLU A 302 6.46 18.92 -0.82
C GLU A 302 5.04 19.18 -1.32
N ASN A 303 4.69 20.44 -1.59
CA ASN A 303 3.39 20.82 -2.13
C ASN A 303 3.19 20.31 -3.57
N GLU A 304 4.23 20.35 -4.40
CA GLU A 304 4.21 19.77 -5.75
C GLU A 304 3.98 18.25 -5.71
N ILE A 305 4.74 17.52 -4.90
CA ILE A 305 4.58 16.07 -4.72
C ILE A 305 3.18 15.73 -4.20
N LYS A 306 2.67 16.49 -3.23
CA LYS A 306 1.29 16.35 -2.72
C LYS A 306 0.27 16.59 -3.83
N GLY A 307 0.46 17.64 -4.64
CA GLY A 307 -0.38 17.97 -5.79
C GLY A 307 -0.43 16.84 -6.81
N GLU A 308 0.72 16.32 -7.23
CA GLU A 308 0.81 15.19 -8.16
C GLU A 308 0.14 13.93 -7.61
N LYS A 309 0.35 13.62 -6.32
CA LYS A 309 -0.29 12.47 -5.67
C LYS A 309 -1.81 12.62 -5.67
N VAL A 310 -2.33 13.80 -5.37
CA VAL A 310 -3.76 14.10 -5.43
C VAL A 310 -4.29 13.94 -6.85
N GLN A 311 -3.55 14.42 -7.86
CA GLN A 311 -3.94 14.28 -9.26
C GLN A 311 -3.99 12.82 -9.71
N ARG A 312 -2.99 12.00 -9.36
CA ARG A 312 -2.99 10.55 -9.63
C ARG A 312 -4.19 9.86 -8.99
N LEU A 313 -4.42 10.09 -7.70
CA LEU A 313 -5.57 9.52 -6.99
C LEU A 313 -6.90 9.97 -7.60
N LYS A 314 -6.99 11.19 -8.10
CA LYS A 314 -8.19 11.69 -8.81
C LYS A 314 -8.43 10.91 -10.11
N GLN A 315 -7.39 10.67 -10.90
CA GLN A 315 -7.48 9.90 -12.15
C GLN A 315 -7.85 8.42 -11.88
N GLU A 316 -7.25 7.81 -10.87
CA GLU A 316 -7.58 6.44 -10.44
C GLU A 316 -9.05 6.34 -9.98
N ASN A 317 -9.53 7.31 -9.19
CA ASN A 317 -10.94 7.37 -8.78
C ASN A 317 -11.89 7.50 -9.97
N GLU A 318 -11.59 8.35 -10.95
CA GLU A 318 -12.43 8.47 -12.14
C GLU A 318 -12.44 7.20 -12.99
N THR A 319 -11.29 6.50 -13.08
CA THR A 319 -11.19 5.19 -13.74
C THR A 319 -12.07 4.15 -13.03
N ILE A 320 -11.96 4.05 -11.70
CA ILE A 320 -12.74 3.10 -10.89
C ILE A 320 -14.24 3.40 -10.99
N LYS A 321 -14.65 4.68 -10.95
CA LYS A 321 -16.04 5.07 -11.17
C LYS A 321 -16.54 4.66 -12.56
N GLY A 322 -15.69 4.75 -13.59
CA GLY A 322 -15.99 4.26 -14.93
C GLY A 322 -16.30 2.77 -14.95
N GLN A 323 -15.39 1.96 -14.39
CA GLN A 323 -15.54 0.51 -14.29
C GLN A 323 -16.80 0.12 -13.49
N LEU A 324 -17.08 0.81 -12.39
CA LEU A 324 -18.28 0.58 -11.59
C LEU A 324 -19.56 0.82 -12.39
N ARG A 325 -19.61 1.86 -13.23
CA ARG A 325 -20.76 2.11 -14.11
C ARG A 325 -20.93 1.01 -15.15
N GLU A 326 -19.85 0.51 -15.72
CA GLU A 326 -19.88 -0.57 -16.70
C GLU A 326 -20.35 -1.89 -16.07
N GLU A 327 -19.83 -2.25 -14.90
CA GLU A 327 -20.28 -3.43 -14.16
C GLU A 327 -21.73 -3.32 -13.71
N LYS A 328 -22.17 -2.13 -13.30
CA LYS A 328 -23.59 -1.88 -12.99
C LYS A 328 -24.46 -2.11 -14.21
N LYS A 329 -24.06 -1.61 -15.38
CA LYS A 329 -24.79 -1.85 -16.64
C LYS A 329 -24.84 -3.33 -17.01
N LYS A 330 -23.71 -4.04 -16.91
CA LYS A 330 -23.67 -5.50 -17.15
C LYS A 330 -24.59 -6.25 -16.19
N SER A 331 -24.64 -5.84 -14.93
CA SER A 331 -25.54 -6.42 -13.92
C SER A 331 -27.00 -6.17 -14.27
N GLU A 332 -27.36 -4.96 -14.69
CA GLU A 332 -28.70 -4.62 -15.16
C GLU A 332 -29.10 -5.46 -16.39
N ASP A 333 -28.20 -5.61 -17.36
CA ASP A 333 -28.42 -6.45 -18.56
C ASP A 333 -28.62 -7.93 -18.19
N LEU A 334 -27.84 -8.46 -17.24
CA LEU A 334 -27.99 -9.83 -16.74
C LEU A 334 -29.33 -10.02 -16.01
N VAL A 335 -29.75 -9.05 -15.19
CA VAL A 335 -31.06 -9.09 -14.53
C VAL A 335 -32.19 -9.12 -15.56
N CYS A 336 -32.12 -8.29 -16.61
CA CYS A 336 -33.08 -8.33 -17.71
C CYS A 336 -33.14 -9.71 -18.38
N GLN A 337 -31.99 -10.34 -18.63
CA GLN A 337 -31.94 -11.70 -19.20
C GLN A 337 -32.57 -12.75 -18.27
N VAL A 338 -32.25 -12.72 -16.97
CA VAL A 338 -32.82 -13.65 -15.99
C VAL A 338 -34.34 -13.49 -15.90
N GLN A 339 -34.85 -12.25 -15.92
CA GLN A 339 -36.29 -12.00 -15.91
C GLN A 339 -36.98 -12.55 -17.17
N LEU A 340 -36.37 -12.41 -18.35
CA LEU A 340 -36.91 -12.98 -19.60
C LEU A 340 -36.95 -14.52 -19.54
N LEU A 341 -35.87 -15.15 -19.06
CA LEU A 341 -35.81 -16.60 -18.90
C LEU A 341 -36.84 -17.11 -17.90
N SER A 342 -37.00 -16.43 -16.76
CA SER A 342 -38.01 -16.77 -15.74
C SER A 342 -39.43 -16.71 -16.32
N LYS A 343 -39.75 -15.66 -17.10
CA LYS A 343 -41.05 -15.55 -17.79
C LYS A 343 -41.27 -16.66 -18.82
N SER A 344 -40.23 -17.00 -19.59
CA SER A 344 -40.31 -18.10 -20.57
C SER A 344 -40.53 -19.45 -19.88
N LEU A 345 -39.83 -19.70 -18.77
CA LEU A 345 -39.98 -20.93 -17.99
C LEU A 345 -41.40 -21.07 -17.44
N LEU A 346 -41.99 -19.98 -16.94
CA LEU A 346 -43.37 -19.97 -16.45
C LEU A 346 -44.36 -20.33 -17.57
N LYS A 347 -44.20 -19.75 -18.76
CA LYS A 347 -45.03 -20.10 -19.93
C LYS A 347 -44.89 -21.57 -20.32
N GLN A 348 -43.68 -22.11 -20.31
CA GLN A 348 -43.47 -23.54 -20.58
C GLN A 348 -44.16 -24.41 -19.51
N GLN A 349 -44.13 -24.02 -18.24
CA GLN A 349 -44.84 -24.74 -17.18
C GLN A 349 -46.36 -24.73 -17.38
N GLU A 350 -46.94 -23.60 -17.79
CA GLU A 350 -48.36 -23.49 -18.15
C GLU A 350 -48.71 -24.38 -19.35
N GLU A 351 -47.87 -24.39 -20.39
CA GLU A 351 -48.03 -25.27 -21.56
C GLU A 351 -47.95 -26.75 -21.18
N HIS A 352 -46.97 -27.14 -20.37
CA HIS A 352 -46.86 -28.53 -19.87
C HIS A 352 -48.09 -28.94 -19.05
N SER A 353 -48.62 -28.05 -18.21
CA SER A 353 -49.84 -28.32 -17.43
C SER A 353 -51.06 -28.50 -18.34
N ARG A 354 -51.17 -27.70 -19.41
CA ARG A 354 -52.22 -27.85 -20.42
C ARG A 354 -52.10 -29.15 -21.20
N ILE A 355 -50.90 -29.54 -21.59
CA ILE A 355 -50.64 -30.82 -22.28
C ILE A 355 -51.05 -31.98 -21.38
N ALA A 356 -50.62 -32.00 -20.12
CA ALA A 356 -50.98 -33.06 -19.17
C ALA A 356 -52.51 -33.20 -19.00
N LEU A 357 -53.25 -32.09 -18.96
CA LEU A 357 -54.72 -32.11 -18.89
C LEU A 357 -55.34 -32.71 -20.16
N LEU A 358 -54.83 -32.36 -21.34
CA LEU A 358 -55.30 -32.92 -22.61
C LEU A 358 -54.98 -34.41 -22.72
N GLU A 359 -53.80 -34.84 -22.29
CA GLU A 359 -53.42 -36.25 -22.22
C GLU A 359 -54.36 -37.04 -21.31
N GLN A 360 -54.69 -36.51 -20.13
CA GLN A 360 -55.69 -37.11 -19.24
C GLN A 360 -57.06 -37.22 -19.91
N GLN A 361 -57.50 -36.18 -20.62
CA GLN A 361 -58.79 -36.19 -21.33
C GLN A 361 -58.80 -37.23 -22.47
N ILE A 362 -57.71 -37.35 -23.21
CA ILE A 362 -57.56 -38.37 -24.26
C ILE A 362 -57.62 -39.77 -23.63
N GLN A 363 -56.94 -39.98 -22.50
CA GLN A 363 -56.94 -41.27 -21.81
C GLN A 363 -58.36 -41.66 -21.37
N ILE A 364 -59.11 -40.75 -20.73
CA ILE A 364 -60.49 -40.99 -20.28
C ILE A 364 -61.40 -41.34 -21.47
N ARG A 365 -61.35 -40.54 -22.55
CA ARG A 365 -62.15 -40.83 -23.76
C ARG A 365 -61.80 -42.15 -24.40
N THR A 366 -60.52 -42.53 -24.37
CA THR A 366 -60.05 -43.81 -24.91
C THR A 366 -60.60 -44.96 -24.07
N THR A 367 -60.56 -44.86 -22.74
CA THR A 367 -61.13 -45.89 -21.86
C THR A 367 -62.65 -46.00 -21.99
N ASP A 368 -63.36 -44.86 -22.10
CA ASP A 368 -64.81 -44.86 -22.29
C ASP A 368 -65.20 -45.52 -23.61
N PHE A 369 -64.45 -45.22 -24.69
CA PHE A 369 -64.65 -45.85 -25.99
C PHE A 369 -64.38 -47.37 -25.97
N GLU A 370 -63.35 -47.83 -25.26
CA GLU A 370 -63.08 -49.25 -25.06
C GLU A 370 -64.21 -49.95 -24.28
N ASN A 371 -64.73 -49.30 -23.24
CA ASN A 371 -65.88 -49.78 -22.46
C ASN A 371 -67.14 -49.89 -23.33
N GLU A 372 -67.49 -48.84 -24.09
CA GLU A 372 -68.62 -48.86 -25.02
C GLU A 372 -68.51 -49.96 -26.08
N LYS A 373 -67.28 -50.24 -26.55
CA LYS A 373 -67.02 -51.35 -27.47
C LYS A 373 -67.32 -52.69 -26.82
N LEU A 374 -66.90 -52.91 -25.56
CA LEU A 374 -67.23 -54.11 -24.80
C LEU A 374 -68.74 -54.25 -24.58
N ASP A 375 -69.42 -53.17 -24.20
CA ASP A 375 -70.87 -53.15 -24.01
C ASP A 375 -71.61 -53.50 -25.30
N ARG A 376 -71.19 -52.94 -26.43
CA ARG A 376 -71.75 -53.26 -27.75
C ARG A 376 -71.57 -54.74 -28.10
N GLN A 377 -70.39 -55.30 -27.84
CA GLN A 377 -70.12 -56.73 -28.06
C GLN A 377 -71.01 -57.61 -27.16
N ASN A 378 -71.20 -57.23 -25.90
CA ASN A 378 -72.08 -57.92 -24.97
C ASN A 378 -73.55 -57.87 -25.44
N LEU A 379 -74.05 -56.70 -25.82
CA LEU A 379 -75.40 -56.54 -26.36
C LEU A 379 -75.59 -57.35 -27.66
N GLN A 380 -74.60 -57.35 -28.55
CA GLN A 380 -74.63 -58.18 -29.76
C GLN A 380 -74.70 -59.68 -29.42
N HIS A 381 -73.95 -60.12 -28.40
CA HIS A 381 -74.03 -61.50 -27.92
C HIS A 381 -75.42 -61.83 -27.35
N GLN A 382 -75.98 -60.95 -26.53
CA GLN A 382 -77.34 -61.11 -25.98
C GLN A 382 -78.40 -61.16 -27.08
N LEU A 383 -78.33 -60.25 -28.07
CA LEU A 383 -79.23 -60.25 -29.22
C LEU A 383 -79.16 -61.57 -30.00
N ASN A 384 -77.95 -62.07 -30.28
CA ASN A 384 -77.77 -63.36 -30.95
C ASN A 384 -78.36 -64.52 -30.14
N LYS A 385 -78.27 -64.46 -28.80
CA LYS A 385 -78.90 -65.44 -27.91
C LYS A 385 -80.43 -65.39 -28.03
N VAL A 386 -81.02 -64.21 -27.95
CA VAL A 386 -82.48 -64.02 -28.12
C VAL A 386 -82.93 -64.50 -29.51
N LEU A 387 -82.20 -64.16 -30.59
CA LEU A 387 -82.51 -64.61 -31.95
C LEU A 387 -82.43 -66.14 -32.11
N LYS A 388 -81.55 -66.82 -31.36
CA LYS A 388 -81.50 -68.30 -31.33
C LYS A 388 -82.71 -68.87 -30.59
N GLU A 389 -83.09 -68.30 -29.45
CA GLU A 389 -84.27 -68.74 -28.70
C GLU A 389 -85.57 -68.47 -29.46
N LEU A 390 -85.69 -67.32 -30.14
CA LEU A 390 -86.82 -67.04 -31.04
C LEU A 390 -86.91 -68.04 -32.19
N ARG A 391 -85.78 -68.45 -32.78
CA ARG A 391 -85.75 -69.52 -33.79
C ARG A 391 -86.23 -70.85 -33.22
N LYS A 392 -85.76 -71.25 -32.03
CA LYS A 392 -86.24 -72.46 -31.35
C LYS A 392 -87.73 -72.39 -31.03
N ALA A 393 -88.22 -71.26 -30.51
CA ALA A 393 -89.64 -71.05 -30.22
C ALA A 393 -90.48 -71.14 -31.50
N ARG A 394 -90.00 -70.55 -32.61
CA ARG A 394 -90.63 -70.66 -33.93
C ARG A 394 -90.67 -72.10 -34.44
N GLU A 395 -89.57 -72.85 -34.30
CA GLU A 395 -89.53 -74.27 -34.64
C GLU A 395 -90.48 -75.10 -33.76
N GLN A 396 -90.61 -74.78 -32.47
CA GLN A 396 -91.58 -75.42 -31.59
C GLN A 396 -93.02 -75.10 -32.02
N ILE A 397 -93.32 -73.85 -32.39
CA ILE A 397 -94.63 -73.45 -32.95
C ILE A 397 -94.92 -74.25 -34.23
N SER A 398 -93.99 -74.29 -35.19
CA SER A 398 -94.16 -75.05 -36.44
C SER A 398 -94.29 -76.56 -36.23
N ARG A 399 -93.77 -77.12 -35.13
CA ARG A 399 -93.97 -78.53 -34.74
C ARG A 399 -95.33 -78.78 -34.08
N LEU A 400 -95.94 -77.78 -33.46
CA LEU A 400 -97.29 -77.83 -32.86
C LEU A 400 -98.40 -77.49 -33.88
N GLU A 401 -98.04 -76.86 -35.00
CA GLU A 401 -98.92 -76.47 -36.11
C GLU A 401 -99.64 -77.65 -36.81
N PRO A 402 -99.10 -78.90 -36.89
CA PRO A 402 -99.84 -80.04 -37.45
C PRO A 402 -100.94 -80.65 -36.54
N LEU A 403 -101.09 -80.20 -35.29
CA LEU A 403 -102.11 -80.74 -34.35
C LEU A 403 -103.34 -79.84 -34.14
N LYS A 404 -103.41 -78.68 -34.81
CA LYS A 404 -104.61 -77.84 -34.82
C LYS A 404 -104.85 -77.30 -36.22
N LEU A 405 -105.48 -78.10 -37.08
CA LEU A 405 -106.41 -77.67 -38.14
C LEU A 405 -106.91 -78.88 -38.95
N GLN A 406 -107.56 -79.81 -38.27
CA GLN A 406 -108.72 -80.52 -38.83
C GLN A 406 -109.91 -79.99 -38.03
N VAL A 407 -110.56 -78.94 -38.57
CA VAL A 407 -111.96 -78.53 -38.37
C VAL A 407 -112.07 -77.07 -38.82
N SER A 408 -112.88 -76.89 -39.87
CA SER A 408 -113.45 -75.63 -40.37
C SER A 408 -112.45 -74.63 -40.99
N GLY A 409 -112.39 -74.40 -42.30
CA GLY A 409 -113.41 -74.55 -43.33
C GLY A 409 -114.28 -73.29 -43.42
N CYS A 410 -113.71 -72.16 -43.88
CA CYS A 410 -114.42 -71.19 -44.72
C CYS A 410 -113.39 -70.32 -45.45
N ILE A 411 -113.52 -70.28 -46.78
CA ILE A 411 -112.65 -69.60 -47.74
C ILE A 411 -113.26 -68.23 -48.07
N GLU A 412 -112.39 -67.22 -48.00
CA GLU A 412 -112.28 -65.97 -48.78
C GLU A 412 -113.41 -64.92 -48.79
N SER A 413 -113.04 -63.69 -48.46
CA SER A 413 -112.59 -62.66 -49.43
C SER A 413 -112.14 -61.42 -48.63
N GLN A 414 -110.84 -61.20 -48.40
CA GLN A 414 -109.95 -60.36 -49.22
C GLN A 414 -110.58 -59.05 -49.72
N GLU A 415 -110.48 -58.00 -48.90
CA GLU A 415 -109.88 -56.70 -49.25
C GLU A 415 -110.02 -55.75 -48.04
N ASP A 416 -109.05 -54.84 -47.90
CA ASP A 416 -109.13 -53.62 -47.08
C ASP A 416 -108.73 -53.69 -45.57
N LEU A 417 -107.42 -53.86 -45.29
CA LEU A 417 -106.84 -53.55 -43.97
C LEU A 417 -105.42 -52.97 -44.09
N GLN A 418 -105.25 -51.95 -44.93
CA GLN A 418 -104.05 -51.10 -44.96
C GLN A 418 -104.28 -49.69 -44.38
N ALA A 419 -105.41 -49.48 -43.69
CA ALA A 419 -105.84 -48.18 -43.18
C ALA A 419 -105.89 -48.05 -41.64
N VAL A 420 -105.38 -49.03 -40.86
CA VAL A 420 -105.57 -49.06 -39.38
C VAL A 420 -104.26 -49.13 -38.57
N PHE A 421 -103.08 -48.98 -39.21
CA PHE A 421 -101.79 -48.97 -38.48
C PHE A 421 -101.11 -47.60 -38.34
N GLU A 422 -101.84 -46.51 -38.65
CA GLU A 422 -101.36 -45.11 -38.52
C GLU A 422 -102.04 -44.33 -37.39
N GLU A 423 -102.72 -45.00 -36.47
CA GLU A 423 -103.50 -44.38 -35.39
C GLU A 423 -103.02 -44.83 -33.99
N LYS A 424 -101.72 -44.68 -33.68
CA LYS A 424 -101.23 -44.79 -32.28
C LYS A 424 -99.84 -44.22 -31.95
N LEU A 425 -99.41 -43.16 -32.65
CA LEU A 425 -98.19 -42.40 -32.30
C LEU A 425 -98.43 -40.91 -32.01
N THR A 426 -99.64 -40.56 -31.59
CA THR A 426 -99.99 -39.18 -31.21
C THR A 426 -100.70 -39.14 -29.86
N THR A 427 -99.93 -39.20 -28.78
CA THR A 427 -100.41 -38.71 -27.48
C THR A 427 -99.25 -38.25 -26.60
N TYR A 428 -99.17 -36.92 -26.47
CA TYR A 428 -98.55 -36.14 -25.39
C TYR A 428 -97.02 -36.12 -25.29
N ASP A 429 -96.41 -35.00 -25.70
CA ASP A 429 -96.07 -34.01 -24.68
C ASP A 429 -96.29 -32.58 -25.21
N ARG A 430 -97.09 -31.83 -24.45
CA ARG A 430 -97.48 -30.45 -24.66
C ARG A 430 -96.69 -29.64 -23.66
N SER A 431 -95.59 -29.05 -24.11
CA SER A 431 -94.94 -27.93 -23.41
C SER A 431 -94.60 -26.82 -24.42
N PRO A 432 -94.70 -25.52 -24.03
CA PRO A 432 -94.82 -24.40 -24.96
C PRO A 432 -93.50 -24.06 -25.65
N PRO A 433 -93.50 -23.34 -26.78
CA PRO A 433 -92.27 -22.87 -27.42
C PRO A 433 -91.65 -21.80 -26.53
N LEU A 434 -90.74 -22.21 -25.65
CA LEU A 434 -89.82 -21.32 -24.97
C LEU A 434 -89.00 -20.64 -26.07
N LYS A 435 -89.25 -19.34 -26.26
CA LYS A 435 -88.30 -18.44 -26.92
C LYS A 435 -86.94 -18.74 -26.28
N HIS A 436 -85.98 -19.22 -27.06
CA HIS A 436 -84.59 -19.26 -26.63
C HIS A 436 -84.14 -17.80 -26.41
N SER A 437 -84.39 -17.27 -25.21
CA SER A 437 -83.58 -16.19 -24.65
C SER A 437 -82.17 -16.76 -24.55
N SER A 438 -81.32 -16.34 -25.48
CA SER A 438 -79.91 -16.67 -25.49
C SER A 438 -79.33 -16.33 -24.12
N LEU A 439 -78.74 -17.30 -23.41
CA LEU A 439 -78.09 -17.13 -22.10
C LEU A 439 -76.94 -16.08 -22.11
N LEU A 440 -76.63 -15.51 -23.27
CA LEU A 440 -75.69 -14.41 -23.46
C LEU A 440 -76.35 -13.02 -23.36
N ASP A 441 -77.66 -12.92 -23.12
CA ASP A 441 -78.37 -11.63 -22.98
C ASP A 441 -78.46 -11.13 -21.53
N GLU A 442 -78.06 -11.95 -20.55
CA GLU A 442 -77.99 -11.56 -19.12
C GLU A 442 -76.58 -11.13 -18.67
N SER A 443 -75.57 -11.26 -19.54
CA SER A 443 -74.20 -10.83 -19.26
C SER A 443 -73.84 -9.63 -20.11
N PHE A 444 -73.38 -8.54 -19.48
CA PHE A 444 -73.00 -7.29 -20.13
C PHE A 444 -71.47 -7.17 -20.17
N LEU A 445 -70.96 -6.78 -21.33
CA LEU A 445 -69.56 -6.44 -21.54
C LEU A 445 -69.43 -4.91 -21.57
N GLU A 446 -68.44 -4.39 -20.87
CA GLU A 446 -68.22 -2.95 -20.75
C GLU A 446 -67.05 -2.50 -21.63
N CYS A 447 -67.19 -1.33 -22.25
CA CYS A 447 -66.05 -0.68 -22.86
C CYS A 447 -65.09 -0.17 -21.76
N PRO A 448 -63.80 -0.55 -21.74
CA PRO A 448 -62.88 -0.19 -20.67
C PRO A 448 -62.57 1.32 -20.58
N LYS A 449 -62.92 2.11 -21.61
CA LYS A 449 -62.72 3.56 -21.61
C LYS A 449 -63.93 4.38 -21.16
N CYS A 450 -65.12 4.06 -21.64
CA CYS A 450 -66.33 4.85 -21.37
C CYS A 450 -67.37 4.13 -20.50
N GLN A 451 -67.10 2.87 -20.13
CA GLN A 451 -67.98 2.01 -19.32
C GLN A 451 -69.39 1.78 -19.87
N MET A 452 -69.61 2.07 -21.16
CA MET A 452 -70.88 1.78 -21.81
C MET A 452 -71.08 0.27 -21.90
N GLN A 453 -72.24 -0.20 -21.43
CA GLN A 453 -72.57 -1.62 -21.31
C GLN A 453 -73.24 -2.14 -22.58
N TYR A 454 -72.78 -3.29 -23.06
CA TYR A 454 -73.33 -3.97 -24.21
C TYR A 454 -73.68 -5.42 -23.85
N PRO A 455 -74.87 -5.93 -24.21
CA PRO A 455 -75.19 -7.33 -24.05
C PRO A 455 -74.16 -8.21 -24.78
N THR A 456 -73.77 -9.35 -24.19
CA THR A 456 -72.77 -10.26 -24.79
C THR A 456 -73.23 -10.79 -26.15
N SER A 457 -74.55 -10.89 -26.36
CA SER A 457 -75.18 -11.18 -27.66
C SER A 457 -74.80 -10.18 -28.77
N GLN A 458 -74.40 -8.94 -28.42
CA GLN A 458 -74.03 -7.87 -29.34
C GLN A 458 -72.53 -7.50 -29.31
N HIS A 459 -71.64 -8.43 -28.94
CA HIS A 459 -70.19 -8.19 -28.84
C HIS A 459 -69.56 -7.52 -30.09
N ARG A 460 -70.06 -7.80 -31.30
CA ARG A 460 -69.57 -7.14 -32.54
C ARG A 460 -69.78 -5.62 -32.52
N LYS A 461 -70.86 -5.13 -31.91
CA LYS A 461 -71.11 -3.69 -31.76
C LYS A 461 -70.19 -3.05 -30.72
N LEU A 462 -69.87 -3.77 -29.64
CA LEU A 462 -68.88 -3.33 -28.66
C LEU A 462 -67.48 -3.22 -29.28
N VAL A 463 -67.05 -4.19 -30.10
CA VAL A 463 -65.75 -4.14 -30.78
C VAL A 463 -65.69 -2.93 -31.72
N ALA A 464 -66.72 -2.72 -32.55
CA ALA A 464 -66.80 -1.52 -33.39
C ALA A 464 -66.80 -0.24 -32.56
N HIS A 465 -67.49 -0.21 -31.41
CA HIS A 465 -67.47 0.92 -30.50
C HIS A 465 -66.08 1.16 -29.89
N ILE A 466 -65.35 0.11 -29.51
CA ILE A 466 -63.98 0.21 -28.99
C ILE A 466 -63.05 0.82 -30.04
N ASP A 467 -63.19 0.45 -31.31
CA ASP A 467 -62.38 0.99 -32.41
C ASP A 467 -62.58 2.51 -32.63
N TYR A 468 -63.76 3.05 -32.32
CA TYR A 468 -64.02 4.50 -32.32
C TYR A 468 -63.69 5.16 -30.97
N CYS A 469 -63.84 4.44 -29.85
CA CYS A 469 -63.58 4.94 -28.50
C CYS A 469 -62.07 4.99 -28.18
N THR A 470 -61.22 4.33 -28.98
CA THR A 470 -59.76 4.43 -28.91
C THR A 470 -59.15 5.62 -29.67
N ALA A 471 -59.93 6.30 -30.51
CA ALA A 471 -59.53 7.53 -31.21
C ALA A 471 -59.55 8.79 -30.33
#